data_AF-A0ABD1T4X7-F1
#
_entry.id   AF-A0ABD1T4X7-F1
#
_cell.length_a   1.000
_cell.length_b   1.000
_cell.length_c   1.000
_cell.angle_alpha   90.00
_cell.angle_beta   90.00
_cell.angle_gamma   90.00
#
_symmetry.space_group_name_H-M   'P 1'
#
loop_
_entity.id
_entity.type
_entity.pdbx_description
1 polymer ?
#
loop_
_entity_poly.entity_id
_entity_poly.type
_entity_poly.pdbx_seq_one_letter_code
_entity_poly.pdbx_strand_id
1 'polypeptide(L)'
;MSQMKHIDNTPTTTGKFKIEKSPYNRLRMHSLAKLTFWSFVFLGLIFMFFFRSPSSSSHVTSDLNRRSLRTNSYGGPAWEKRVRTSAKIRSRNGISVLVTGAIGFVGTHVSAAFKRRGDGVLGLDNFNEYYDPSLKRARQALLERTGVYIVEGDINNVALLNKLFDIVPFTHVMHLAAQAGVRYAMDGV
;
A
#
# COMPACT_ATOMS: atom_id res chain seq x y z
N MET A 1 43.52 -63.26 -43.61
CA MET A 1 43.50 -64.63 -43.04
C MET A 1 44.40 -64.66 -41.82
N SER A 2 44.15 -65.59 -40.89
CA SER A 2 44.97 -66.05 -39.75
C SER A 2 45.58 -65.03 -38.76
N GLN A 3 45.37 -65.30 -37.48
CA GLN A 3 46.32 -64.96 -36.42
C GLN A 3 47.52 -65.94 -36.47
N MET A 4 48.65 -65.62 -35.83
CA MET A 4 49.09 -66.28 -34.57
C MET A 4 50.55 -65.93 -34.17
N LYS A 5 50.67 -65.39 -32.94
CA LYS A 5 51.60 -65.75 -31.85
C LYS A 5 53.13 -65.57 -32.04
N HIS A 6 53.71 -64.82 -31.11
CA HIS A 6 55.00 -65.16 -30.49
C HIS A 6 54.75 -65.64 -29.05
N ILE A 7 55.72 -66.32 -28.45
CA ILE A 7 55.62 -67.06 -27.19
C ILE A 7 56.62 -66.49 -26.16
N ASP A 8 56.50 -67.00 -24.93
CA ASP A 8 57.43 -66.99 -23.80
C ASP A 8 57.44 -65.78 -22.85
N ASN A 9 57.28 -65.88 -21.51
CA ASN A 9 57.27 -66.94 -20.47
C ASN A 9 58.41 -66.79 -19.42
N THR A 10 58.24 -65.82 -18.50
CA THR A 10 58.50 -65.92 -17.03
C THR A 10 59.92 -66.23 -16.49
N PRO A 11 60.18 -66.05 -15.17
CA PRO A 11 59.40 -65.37 -14.11
C PRO A 11 59.94 -63.93 -13.90
N THR A 12 60.19 -63.27 -12.75
CA THR A 12 60.10 -63.46 -11.27
C THR A 12 60.10 -62.02 -10.68
N THR A 13 59.75 -61.64 -9.43
CA THR A 13 59.39 -62.36 -8.19
C THR A 13 58.47 -61.48 -7.30
N THR A 14 58.38 -61.78 -6.01
CA THR A 14 57.58 -61.17 -4.91
C THR A 14 57.46 -59.63 -4.87
N GLY A 15 56.23 -59.13 -5.07
CA GLY A 15 55.42 -58.54 -3.99
C GLY A 15 55.94 -57.30 -3.23
N LYS A 16 55.41 -56.12 -3.58
CA LYS A 16 55.10 -55.05 -2.63
C LYS A 16 53.66 -54.60 -2.80
N PHE A 17 52.90 -54.49 -1.70
CA PHE A 17 51.51 -54.02 -1.71
C PHE A 17 51.43 -52.59 -2.25
N LYS A 18 50.66 -52.40 -3.33
CA LYS A 18 50.36 -51.09 -3.90
C LYS A 18 49.09 -50.56 -3.24
N ILE A 19 49.23 -49.60 -2.32
CA ILE A 19 48.08 -48.96 -1.67
C ILE A 19 47.26 -48.22 -2.72
N GLU A 20 46.03 -48.67 -2.91
CA GLU A 20 45.07 -48.06 -3.83
C GLU A 20 44.54 -46.75 -3.23
N LYS A 21 44.53 -45.68 -4.03
CA LYS A 21 43.87 -44.41 -3.67
C LYS A 21 42.69 -44.21 -4.61
N SER A 22 41.48 -44.29 -4.05
CA SER A 22 40.23 -44.06 -4.76
C SER A 22 40.21 -42.68 -5.45
N PRO A 23 39.65 -42.58 -6.67
CA PRO A 23 39.35 -41.29 -7.29
C PRO A 23 38.12 -40.61 -6.64
N TYR A 24 37.81 -39.41 -7.15
CA TYR A 24 36.76 -38.47 -6.73
C TYR A 24 37.03 -37.79 -5.35
N ASN A 25 36.67 -36.52 -5.12
CA ASN A 25 35.96 -35.57 -5.99
C ASN A 25 36.48 -34.13 -5.80
N ARG A 26 36.84 -33.42 -6.89
CA ARG A 26 37.43 -32.06 -6.81
C ARG A 26 36.33 -30.97 -6.84
N LEU A 27 35.46 -30.93 -5.83
CA LEU A 27 34.39 -29.90 -5.76
C LEU A 27 34.78 -28.61 -5.01
N ARG A 28 34.48 -27.51 -5.69
CA ARG A 28 34.77 -26.09 -5.45
C ARG A 28 34.12 -25.51 -4.17
N MET A 29 34.70 -25.78 -2.99
CA MET A 29 34.18 -25.28 -1.70
C MET A 29 34.21 -23.75 -1.48
N HIS A 30 34.94 -22.97 -2.30
CA HIS A 30 35.13 -21.52 -2.09
C HIS A 30 33.90 -20.62 -2.33
N SER A 31 32.75 -21.15 -2.78
CA SER A 31 31.56 -20.34 -3.06
C SER A 31 30.65 -20.15 -1.84
N LEU A 32 30.50 -21.17 -1.00
CA LEU A 32 29.46 -21.20 0.04
C LEU A 32 29.80 -20.26 1.22
N ALA A 33 31.06 -20.23 1.64
CA ALA A 33 31.56 -19.36 2.70
C ALA A 33 31.46 -17.85 2.37
N LYS A 34 31.46 -17.49 1.07
CA LYS A 34 31.22 -16.10 0.66
C LYS A 34 29.74 -15.74 0.79
N LEU A 35 28.84 -16.63 0.40
CA LEU A 35 27.39 -16.41 0.48
C LEU A 35 26.93 -16.22 1.93
N THR A 36 27.42 -17.05 2.86
CA THR A 36 27.10 -16.89 4.29
C THR A 36 27.65 -15.58 4.86
N PHE A 37 28.90 -15.22 4.55
CA PHE A 37 29.49 -13.94 4.98
C PHE A 37 28.67 -12.73 4.52
N TRP A 38 28.33 -12.64 3.22
CA TRP A 38 27.50 -11.55 2.71
C TRP A 38 26.07 -11.56 3.29
N SER A 39 25.51 -12.73 3.59
CA SER A 39 24.22 -12.83 4.29
C SER A 39 24.26 -12.23 5.69
N PHE A 40 25.33 -12.46 6.46
CA PHE A 40 25.50 -11.86 7.79
C PHE A 40 25.75 -10.34 7.72
N VAL A 41 26.52 -9.86 6.74
CA VAL A 41 26.70 -8.42 6.51
C VAL A 41 25.36 -7.74 6.17
N PHE A 42 24.55 -8.35 5.29
CA PHE A 42 23.22 -7.84 4.94
C PHE A 42 22.27 -7.81 6.13
N LEU A 43 22.21 -8.88 6.93
CA LEU A 43 21.40 -8.93 8.14
C LEU A 43 21.86 -7.91 9.20
N GLY A 44 23.18 -7.71 9.33
CA GLY A 44 23.77 -6.71 10.22
C GLY A 44 23.47 -5.27 9.78
N LEU A 45 23.43 -4.99 8.47
CA LEU A 45 23.01 -3.69 7.94
C LEU A 45 21.52 -3.42 8.18
N ILE A 46 20.65 -4.43 8.01
CA ILE A 46 19.23 -4.35 8.36
C ILE A 46 19.07 -4.07 9.86
N PHE A 47 19.77 -4.81 10.71
CA PHE A 47 19.74 -4.61 12.16
C PHE A 47 20.24 -3.21 12.55
N MET A 48 21.34 -2.74 11.97
CA MET A 48 21.82 -1.37 12.19
C MET A 48 20.82 -0.31 11.72
N PHE A 49 20.10 -0.53 10.62
CA PHE A 49 19.09 0.42 10.14
C PHE A 49 17.93 0.57 11.14
N PHE A 50 17.46 -0.55 11.72
CA PHE A 50 16.45 -0.51 12.79
C PHE A 50 16.98 0.09 14.10
N PHE A 51 18.21 -0.25 14.53
CA PHE A 51 18.77 0.20 15.81
C PHE A 51 19.45 1.59 15.77
N ARG A 52 19.70 2.15 14.58
CA ARG A 52 20.28 3.51 14.41
C ARG A 52 19.24 4.57 14.03
N SER A 53 17.96 4.22 14.05
CA SER A 53 16.88 5.20 14.05
C SER A 53 16.92 5.99 15.37
N PRO A 54 17.12 7.32 15.36
CA PRO A 54 17.32 8.09 16.59
C PRO A 54 16.04 8.14 17.42
N SER A 55 16.13 7.77 18.69
CA SER A 55 15.05 7.94 19.68
C SER A 55 14.87 9.42 20.00
N SER A 56 14.04 10.12 19.23
CA SER A 56 13.69 11.52 19.45
C SER A 56 12.96 11.69 20.79
N SER A 57 13.68 12.12 21.82
CA SER A 57 13.17 12.31 23.17
C SER A 57 12.31 13.59 23.26
N SER A 58 10.99 13.43 23.26
CA SER A 58 10.02 14.45 23.66
C SER A 58 9.39 14.04 24.99
N HIS A 59 9.34 14.94 25.97
CA HIS A 59 8.91 14.64 27.33
C HIS A 59 7.49 14.07 27.42
N VAL A 60 7.28 13.15 28.35
CA VAL A 60 5.95 12.62 28.69
C VAL A 60 5.23 13.63 29.58
N THR A 61 4.34 14.42 28.97
CA THR A 61 3.09 14.81 29.65
C THR A 61 2.09 13.66 29.48
N SER A 62 1.27 13.43 30.50
CA SER A 62 0.32 12.31 30.52
C SER A 62 -0.88 12.59 29.62
N ASP A 63 -1.04 11.81 28.53
CA ASP A 63 -2.31 11.76 27.79
C ASP A 63 -2.62 10.35 27.27
N LEU A 64 -3.87 9.91 27.44
CA LEU A 64 -4.30 8.52 27.41
C LEU A 64 -4.90 8.13 26.05
N ASN A 65 -4.08 8.02 25.00
CA ASN A 65 -4.60 7.66 23.67
C ASN A 65 -3.75 6.73 22.78
N ARG A 66 -2.71 6.07 23.30
CA ARG A 66 -1.93 5.06 22.52
C ARG A 66 -2.59 3.67 22.47
N ARG A 67 -3.82 3.57 21.96
CA ARG A 67 -4.44 2.31 21.51
C ARG A 67 -5.27 2.47 20.24
N SER A 68 -4.59 2.64 19.09
CA SER A 68 -5.16 2.26 17.79
C SER A 68 -4.05 1.87 16.81
N LEU A 69 -3.71 0.58 16.77
CA LEU A 69 -3.01 -0.02 15.63
C LEU A 69 -4.04 -0.50 14.60
N ARG A 70 -4.68 0.44 13.91
CA ARG A 70 -5.38 0.21 12.64
C ARG A 70 -5.00 1.27 11.62
N THR A 71 -4.80 0.82 10.38
CA THR A 71 -4.18 1.59 9.29
C THR A 71 -5.16 2.56 8.63
N ASN A 72 -5.45 3.67 9.31
CA ASN A 72 -6.11 4.81 8.68
C ASN A 72 -5.16 5.45 7.65
N SER A 73 -5.40 5.20 6.36
CA SER A 73 -4.56 5.70 5.25
C SER A 73 -4.79 7.20 4.92
N TYR A 74 -5.35 7.95 5.87
CA TYR A 74 -5.61 9.39 5.80
C TYR A 74 -4.77 10.15 6.83
N GLY A 75 -4.58 11.45 6.60
CA GLY A 75 -3.78 12.33 7.49
C GLY A 75 -2.28 12.48 7.14
N GLY A 76 -1.76 11.71 6.18
CA GLY A 76 -0.38 11.92 5.67
C GLY A 76 -0.26 13.19 4.80
N PRO A 77 0.90 13.89 4.75
CA PRO A 77 1.04 15.17 4.02
C PRO A 77 0.65 15.13 2.54
N ALA A 78 0.92 14.01 1.85
CA ALA A 78 0.52 13.81 0.46
C ALA A 78 -1.01 13.65 0.29
N TRP A 79 -1.70 13.10 1.29
CA TRP A 79 -3.17 13.03 1.31
C TRP A 79 -3.76 14.41 1.62
N GLU A 80 -3.23 15.14 2.61
CA GLU A 80 -3.65 16.52 2.89
C GLU A 80 -3.50 17.42 1.65
N LYS A 81 -2.39 17.29 0.91
CA LYS A 81 -2.16 18.05 -0.33
C LYS A 81 -3.25 17.78 -1.37
N ARG A 82 -3.73 16.53 -1.52
CA ARG A 82 -4.87 16.23 -2.43
C ARG A 82 -6.15 16.88 -1.95
N VAL A 83 -6.46 16.75 -0.65
CA VAL A 83 -7.65 17.36 -0.01
C VAL A 83 -7.67 18.89 -0.23
N ARG A 84 -6.60 19.60 0.13
CA ARG A 84 -6.46 21.06 -0.07
C ARG A 84 -6.51 21.46 -1.54
N THR A 85 -5.94 20.66 -2.45
CA THR A 85 -5.95 20.94 -3.90
C THR A 85 -7.36 20.80 -4.50
N SER A 86 -8.12 19.80 -4.06
CA SER A 86 -9.51 19.59 -4.49
C SER A 86 -10.43 20.68 -3.99
N ALA A 87 -10.30 21.05 -2.71
CA ALA A 87 -11.03 22.16 -2.11
C ALA A 87 -10.54 23.56 -2.51
N LYS A 88 -9.53 23.67 -3.39
CA LYS A 88 -9.08 24.99 -3.89
C LYS A 88 -10.12 25.60 -4.83
N ILE A 89 -10.67 26.73 -4.40
CA ILE A 89 -11.52 27.65 -5.18
C ILE A 89 -10.72 28.23 -6.35
N ARG A 90 -11.37 28.40 -7.50
CA ARG A 90 -10.82 28.97 -8.75
C ARG A 90 -11.61 30.17 -9.28
N SER A 91 -12.89 30.33 -8.90
CA SER A 91 -13.73 31.48 -9.25
C SER A 91 -13.64 32.58 -8.20
N ARG A 92 -13.74 33.86 -8.63
CA ARG A 92 -13.70 35.04 -7.73
C ARG A 92 -14.80 35.02 -6.66
N ASN A 93 -15.95 34.46 -7.00
CA ASN A 93 -17.13 34.34 -6.12
C ASN A 93 -17.45 32.85 -5.83
N GLY A 94 -16.46 31.96 -5.94
CA GLY A 94 -16.65 30.51 -5.73
C GLY A 94 -16.68 30.13 -4.25
N ILE A 95 -17.30 28.99 -3.95
CA ILE A 95 -17.43 28.44 -2.59
C ILE A 95 -16.47 27.26 -2.35
N SER A 96 -16.15 26.99 -1.09
CA SER A 96 -15.52 25.73 -0.67
C SER A 96 -16.59 24.82 -0.07
N VAL A 97 -16.84 23.65 -0.66
CA VAL A 97 -17.93 22.74 -0.28
C VAL A 97 -17.48 21.29 -0.08
N LEU A 98 -17.91 20.70 1.04
CA LEU A 98 -17.86 19.27 1.29
C LEU A 98 -19.13 18.62 0.75
N VAL A 99 -19.01 17.64 -0.15
CA VAL A 99 -20.15 16.89 -0.70
C VAL A 99 -20.10 15.47 -0.15
N THR A 100 -21.07 15.09 0.69
CA THR A 100 -21.16 13.71 1.20
C THR A 100 -22.05 12.87 0.29
N GLY A 101 -21.74 11.60 0.07
CA GLY A 101 -22.45 10.76 -0.92
C GLY A 101 -22.04 11.12 -2.35
N ALA A 102 -20.80 11.58 -2.55
CA ALA A 102 -20.30 12.11 -3.82
C ALA A 102 -20.28 11.08 -4.97
N ILE A 103 -20.24 9.77 -4.67
CA ILE A 103 -20.33 8.68 -5.64
C ILE A 103 -21.79 8.26 -5.89
N GLY A 104 -22.74 8.78 -5.11
CA GLY A 104 -24.17 8.71 -5.38
C GLY A 104 -24.56 9.45 -6.67
N PHE A 105 -25.71 9.07 -7.24
CA PHE A 105 -26.18 9.59 -8.54
C PHE A 105 -26.25 11.12 -8.58
N VAL A 106 -26.87 11.73 -7.56
CA VAL A 106 -26.97 13.20 -7.43
C VAL A 106 -25.61 13.81 -7.09
N GLY A 107 -24.89 13.23 -6.12
CA GLY A 107 -23.61 13.73 -5.63
C GLY A 107 -22.57 13.89 -6.73
N THR A 108 -22.44 12.92 -7.64
CA THR A 108 -21.49 12.99 -8.75
C THR A 108 -21.79 14.17 -9.70
N HIS A 109 -23.05 14.37 -10.06
CA HIS A 109 -23.44 15.48 -10.94
C HIS A 109 -23.28 16.85 -10.27
N VAL A 110 -23.61 16.95 -8.97
CA VAL A 110 -23.46 18.18 -8.18
C VAL A 110 -21.98 18.54 -7.99
N SER A 111 -21.13 17.58 -7.60
CA SER A 111 -19.68 17.79 -7.48
C SER A 111 -19.05 18.25 -8.80
N ALA A 112 -19.42 17.62 -9.92
CA ALA A 112 -18.94 18.01 -11.25
C ALA A 112 -19.51 19.36 -11.72
N ALA A 113 -20.69 19.77 -11.27
CA ALA A 113 -21.25 21.10 -11.57
C ALA A 113 -20.53 22.21 -10.80
N PHE A 114 -20.37 22.06 -9.48
CA PHE A 114 -19.58 22.97 -8.65
C PHE A 114 -18.14 23.10 -9.17
N LYS A 115 -17.48 21.98 -9.51
CA LYS A 115 -16.09 22.05 -9.97
C LYS A 115 -15.94 22.76 -11.32
N ARG A 116 -16.89 22.61 -12.25
CA ARG A 116 -16.95 23.37 -13.50
C ARG A 116 -17.24 24.87 -13.30
N ARG A 117 -18.03 25.23 -12.27
CA ARG A 117 -18.27 26.62 -11.86
C ARG A 117 -17.02 27.30 -11.26
N GLY A 118 -15.98 26.52 -10.95
CA GLY A 118 -14.74 27.00 -10.35
C GLY A 118 -14.73 26.96 -8.82
N ASP A 119 -15.58 26.14 -8.21
CA ASP A 119 -15.62 25.98 -6.75
C ASP A 119 -14.47 25.09 -6.22
N GLY A 120 -14.21 25.23 -4.92
CA GLY A 120 -13.50 24.23 -4.13
C GLY A 120 -14.47 23.11 -3.77
N VAL A 121 -14.15 21.86 -4.13
CA VAL A 121 -15.05 20.71 -3.90
C VAL A 121 -14.22 19.57 -3.32
N LEU A 122 -14.70 18.96 -2.24
CA LEU A 122 -14.21 17.66 -1.77
C LEU A 122 -15.38 16.69 -1.69
N GLY A 123 -15.21 15.47 -2.21
CA GLY A 123 -16.18 14.39 -2.01
C GLY A 123 -15.85 13.56 -0.77
N LEU A 124 -16.87 13.11 -0.05
CA LEU A 124 -16.81 12.06 0.96
C LEU A 124 -17.82 10.96 0.60
N ASP A 125 -17.39 9.71 0.57
CA ASP A 125 -18.26 8.55 0.31
C ASP A 125 -17.68 7.30 0.99
N ASN A 126 -18.52 6.43 1.53
CA ASN A 126 -18.07 5.18 2.16
C ASN A 126 -18.03 3.98 1.19
N PHE A 127 -18.37 4.20 -0.09
CA PHE A 127 -18.36 3.20 -1.15
C PHE A 127 -19.22 1.94 -0.87
N ASN A 128 -20.23 2.02 0.02
CA ASN A 128 -21.10 0.90 0.39
C ASN A 128 -21.64 0.04 -0.78
N GLU A 129 -21.82 -1.26 -0.54
CA GLU A 129 -22.11 -2.26 -1.58
C GLU A 129 -23.58 -2.27 -2.06
N TYR A 130 -24.40 -1.31 -1.62
CA TYR A 130 -25.82 -1.18 -1.99
C TYR A 130 -26.05 -0.96 -3.50
N TYR A 131 -25.02 -0.54 -4.23
CA TYR A 131 -24.99 -0.47 -5.68
C TYR A 131 -23.71 -1.11 -6.23
N ASP A 132 -23.78 -1.64 -7.45
CA ASP A 132 -22.66 -2.25 -8.18
C ASP A 132 -21.35 -1.44 -8.02
N PRO A 133 -20.27 -2.05 -7.49
CA PRO A 133 -18.98 -1.40 -7.32
C PRO A 133 -18.38 -0.82 -8.61
N SER A 134 -18.66 -1.42 -9.78
CA SER A 134 -18.18 -0.92 -11.07
C SER A 134 -18.77 0.46 -11.41
N LEU A 135 -20.06 0.67 -11.12
CA LEU A 135 -20.74 1.95 -11.26
C LEU A 135 -20.16 3.01 -10.32
N LYS A 136 -19.78 2.61 -9.10
CA LYS A 136 -19.08 3.49 -8.15
C LYS A 136 -17.70 3.90 -8.65
N ARG A 137 -16.89 2.96 -9.15
CA ARG A 137 -15.56 3.25 -9.70
C ARG A 137 -15.62 4.08 -10.99
N ALA A 138 -16.62 3.87 -11.85
CA ALA A 138 -16.84 4.70 -13.03
C ALA A 138 -17.13 6.17 -12.68
N ARG A 139 -17.96 6.42 -11.65
CA ARG A 139 -18.24 7.77 -11.13
C ARG A 139 -17.04 8.41 -10.45
N GLN A 140 -16.26 7.64 -9.67
CA GLN A 140 -14.99 8.11 -9.10
C GLN A 140 -14.04 8.60 -10.20
N ALA A 141 -13.82 7.80 -11.25
CA ALA A 141 -12.95 8.17 -12.36
C ALA A 141 -13.43 9.41 -13.13
N LEU A 142 -14.74 9.64 -13.23
CA LEU A 142 -15.30 10.88 -13.77
C LEU A 142 -14.96 12.10 -12.88
N LEU A 143 -15.14 11.97 -11.56
CA LEU A 143 -14.87 13.06 -10.61
C LEU A 143 -13.38 13.42 -10.54
N GLU A 144 -12.50 12.42 -10.51
CA GLU A 144 -11.05 12.62 -10.55
C GLU A 144 -10.61 13.37 -11.83
N ARG A 145 -11.19 13.04 -12.99
CA ARG A 145 -10.97 13.77 -14.26
C ARG A 145 -11.44 15.23 -14.21
N THR A 146 -12.50 15.55 -13.45
CA THR A 146 -12.90 16.94 -13.20
C THR A 146 -12.05 17.67 -12.16
N GLY A 147 -11.11 16.98 -11.51
CA GLY A 147 -10.28 17.52 -10.43
C GLY A 147 -11.00 17.57 -9.08
N VAL A 148 -12.00 16.70 -8.86
CA VAL A 148 -12.59 16.43 -7.55
C VAL A 148 -11.97 15.16 -6.99
N TYR A 149 -11.24 15.30 -5.87
CA TYR A 149 -10.76 14.19 -5.07
C TYR A 149 -11.87 13.69 -4.14
N ILE A 150 -11.94 12.37 -4.01
CA ILE A 150 -12.89 11.67 -3.14
C ILE A 150 -12.14 11.10 -1.96
N VAL A 151 -12.59 11.42 -0.75
CA VAL A 151 -12.18 10.75 0.47
C VAL A 151 -13.07 9.54 0.64
N GLU A 152 -12.48 8.36 0.58
CA GLU A 152 -13.11 7.11 0.99
C GLU A 152 -13.18 7.08 2.52
N GLY A 153 -14.39 7.07 3.07
CA GLY A 153 -14.62 7.12 4.52
C GLY A 153 -16.08 7.34 4.89
N ASP A 154 -16.44 6.88 6.09
CA ASP A 154 -17.80 7.00 6.61
C ASP A 154 -18.05 8.36 7.29
N ILE A 155 -19.26 8.90 7.13
CA ILE A 155 -19.67 10.16 7.76
C ILE A 155 -19.76 10.05 9.28
N ASN A 156 -20.00 8.85 9.83
CA ASN A 156 -20.00 8.61 11.27
C ASN A 156 -18.58 8.63 11.89
N ASN A 157 -17.52 8.71 11.08
CA ASN A 157 -16.14 8.84 11.56
C ASN A 157 -15.83 10.30 11.93
N VAL A 158 -16.21 10.69 13.15
CA VAL A 158 -15.97 12.03 13.72
C VAL A 158 -14.50 12.45 13.62
N ALA A 159 -13.55 11.53 13.84
CA ALA A 159 -12.12 11.82 13.76
C ALA A 159 -11.65 12.15 12.32
N LEU A 160 -12.24 11.51 11.30
CA LEU A 160 -12.03 11.89 9.90
C LEU A 160 -12.67 13.24 9.59
N LEU A 161 -13.92 13.48 10.02
CA LEU A 161 -14.61 14.74 9.76
C LEU A 161 -13.84 15.93 10.36
N ASN A 162 -13.49 15.88 11.66
CA ASN A 162 -12.71 16.92 12.31
C ASN A 162 -11.42 17.22 11.52
N LYS A 163 -10.67 16.18 11.16
CA LYS A 163 -9.44 16.31 10.38
C LYS A 163 -9.66 16.91 8.98
N LEU A 164 -10.83 16.73 8.36
CA LEU A 164 -11.17 17.39 7.09
C LEU A 164 -11.47 18.88 7.28
N PHE A 165 -12.17 19.27 8.34
CA PHE A 165 -12.41 20.68 8.67
C PHE A 165 -11.12 21.41 9.13
N ASP A 166 -10.20 20.74 9.82
CA ASP A 166 -8.85 21.27 10.13
C ASP A 166 -8.03 21.58 8.87
N ILE A 167 -8.23 20.81 7.80
CA ILE A 167 -7.48 20.91 6.54
C ILE A 167 -8.13 21.91 5.58
N VAL A 168 -9.45 22.04 5.62
CA VAL A 168 -10.22 22.87 4.70
C VAL A 168 -11.26 23.70 5.47
N PRO A 169 -11.19 25.05 5.41
CA PRO A 169 -12.30 25.89 5.82
C PRO A 169 -13.42 25.76 4.77
N PHE A 170 -14.31 24.78 4.99
CA PHE A 170 -15.51 24.61 4.19
C PHE A 170 -16.50 25.73 4.51
N THR A 171 -16.93 26.44 3.47
CA THR A 171 -17.97 27.46 3.58
C THR A 171 -19.39 26.87 3.57
N HIS A 172 -19.53 25.66 3.02
CA HIS A 172 -20.81 24.99 2.78
C HIS A 172 -20.65 23.47 2.93
N VAL A 173 -21.73 22.78 3.27
CA VAL A 173 -21.83 21.31 3.20
C VAL A 173 -23.04 20.94 2.33
N MET A 174 -22.83 20.05 1.37
CA MET A 174 -23.86 19.45 0.54
C MET A 174 -24.05 18.00 0.99
N HIS A 175 -24.97 17.79 1.94
CA HIS A 175 -25.19 16.50 2.57
C HIS A 175 -26.15 15.64 1.74
N LEU A 176 -25.60 14.71 0.96
CA LEU A 176 -26.36 13.76 0.12
C LEU A 176 -26.06 12.29 0.48
N ALA A 177 -25.40 12.04 1.62
CA ALA A 177 -25.12 10.69 2.11
C ALA A 177 -26.32 10.20 2.94
N ALA A 178 -27.08 9.27 2.38
CA ALA A 178 -28.18 8.59 3.05
C ALA A 178 -28.26 7.13 2.58
N GLN A 179 -28.87 6.27 3.38
CA GLN A 179 -29.24 4.93 2.93
C GLN A 179 -30.46 5.02 2.00
N ALA A 180 -30.33 4.51 0.78
CA ALA A 180 -31.43 4.46 -0.18
C ALA A 180 -32.34 3.24 0.06
N GLY A 181 -33.60 3.35 -0.38
CA GLY A 181 -34.56 2.25 -0.38
C GLY A 181 -35.51 2.24 0.82
N VAL A 182 -36.74 2.75 0.60
CA VAL A 182 -37.83 2.83 1.60
C VAL A 182 -38.17 1.48 2.25
N ARG A 183 -37.93 0.35 1.58
CA ARG A 183 -38.21 -0.99 2.13
C ARG A 183 -37.47 -1.25 3.45
N TYR A 184 -36.17 -0.93 3.50
CA TYR A 184 -35.35 -1.06 4.71
C TYR A 184 -35.71 -0.07 5.83
N ALA A 185 -36.59 0.90 5.59
CA ALA A 185 -37.13 1.78 6.63
C ALA A 185 -38.40 1.22 7.28
N MET A 186 -38.96 0.12 6.75
CA MET A 186 -40.16 -0.55 7.29
C MET A 186 -39.81 -1.81 8.08
N ASP A 187 -38.71 -2.50 7.74
CA ASP A 187 -38.20 -3.68 8.45
C ASP A 187 -37.51 -3.35 9.80
N GLY A 188 -37.83 -2.20 10.41
CA GLY A 188 -37.11 -1.59 11.53
C GLY A 188 -38.02 -0.96 12.59
N VAL A 189 -39.22 -1.52 12.80
CA VAL A 189 -40.22 -1.14 13.80
C VAL A 189 -40.70 -2.37 14.56
#